data_AF-A0A971LI74-F1
#
_entry.id   AF-A0A971LI74-F1
#
_cell.length_a   1.000
_cell.length_b   1.000
_cell.length_c   1.000
_cell.angle_alpha   90.00
_cell.angle_beta   90.00
_cell.angle_gamma   90.00
#
_symmetry.space_group_name_H-M   'P 1'
#
loop_
_entity.id
_entity.type
_entity.pdbx_description
1 polymer ?
#
loop_
_entity_poly.entity_id
_entity_poly.type
_entity_poly.pdbx_seq_one_letter_code
_entity_poly.pdbx_strand_id
1 'polypeptide(L)'
;YIPHDSVPIGPDETANVLVRTYGEPTKFDFTPKPHWDLATDLDIIDWERGSKVTGTRFIAYKGLGARLQRAVINFMLDVHIQQHGYKEVSPPYIVNRESMTGTGQLPKFEDDAYKLADTDYFLNPTAEVPVTNLHRDEILDADQLPIYYVAYCPSFRREAGSAGRDTRGVIRMHQFHKVELVKITRADNSYEEMEKLLADAEHILQLLGLPYRVMKMCTGDLGFTASMKYDPEVWMPSYDRYVEISSVSNFEDFQARRINIRYRPAPKARPEFVHTMNGSGLAVDRTIAAILENYQTAEGDIIVPEVLRPYMGVDRITRDAK
;
A
#
# COMPACT_ATOMS: atom_id res chain seq x y z
N TYR A 1 18.44 5.04 -14.18
CA TYR A 1 18.11 4.88 -12.75
C TYR A 1 19.22 5.53 -11.97
N ILE A 2 18.91 6.64 -11.32
CA ILE A 2 19.84 7.39 -10.48
C ILE A 2 18.98 7.88 -9.31
N PRO A 3 19.32 7.54 -8.04
CA PRO A 3 18.64 8.12 -6.90
C PRO A 3 18.72 9.65 -6.93
N HIS A 4 17.65 10.33 -6.51
CA HIS A 4 17.65 11.78 -6.39
C HIS A 4 18.73 12.27 -5.43
N ASP A 5 19.35 13.42 -5.70
CA ASP A 5 20.47 13.96 -4.91
C ASP A 5 20.15 14.15 -3.42
N SER A 6 18.86 14.30 -3.07
CA SER A 6 18.44 14.44 -1.67
C SER A 6 18.25 13.11 -0.92
N VAL A 7 18.44 11.96 -1.58
CA VAL A 7 18.32 10.64 -0.97
C VAL A 7 19.54 10.41 -0.05
N PRO A 8 19.33 10.06 1.24
CA PRO A 8 20.43 9.76 2.15
C PRO A 8 21.31 8.64 1.61
N ILE A 9 22.63 8.80 1.69
CA ILE A 9 23.57 7.75 1.31
C ILE A 9 23.66 6.75 2.47
N GLY A 10 23.44 5.48 2.17
CA GLY A 10 23.50 4.42 3.18
C GLY A 10 23.43 3.02 2.56
N PRO A 11 23.99 2.01 3.24
CA PRO A 11 24.07 0.64 2.70
C PRO A 11 22.76 -0.15 2.84
N ASP A 12 21.94 0.17 3.84
CA ASP A 12 20.77 -0.61 4.26
C ASP A 12 19.82 0.24 5.13
N GLU A 13 18.77 -0.40 5.66
CA GLU A 13 17.70 0.26 6.42
C GLU A 13 18.18 1.02 7.67
N THR A 14 19.38 0.72 8.19
CA THR A 14 19.93 1.41 9.37
C THR A 14 20.30 2.87 9.09
N ALA A 15 20.44 3.22 7.82
CA ALA A 15 20.72 4.58 7.36
C ALA A 15 19.47 5.34 6.91
N ASN A 16 18.28 4.75 7.04
CA ASN A 16 17.02 5.46 6.77
C ASN A 16 16.82 6.60 7.77
N VAL A 17 16.29 7.72 7.30
CA VAL A 17 16.19 8.96 8.07
C VAL A 17 14.75 9.19 8.51
N LEU A 18 14.53 9.39 9.81
CA LEU A 18 13.24 9.85 10.32
C LEU A 18 12.98 11.29 9.86
N VAL A 19 11.89 11.49 9.12
CA VAL A 19 11.48 12.81 8.61
C VAL A 19 10.56 13.51 9.59
N ARG A 20 9.53 12.80 10.08
CA ARG A 20 8.52 13.33 11.01
C ARG A 20 7.77 12.19 11.72
N THR A 21 7.10 12.55 12.81
CA THR A 21 6.19 11.69 13.58
C THR A 21 4.85 12.40 13.74
N TYR A 22 3.78 11.63 13.87
CA TYR A 22 2.43 12.14 14.11
C TYR A 22 1.70 11.28 15.15
N GLY A 23 1.03 11.93 16.10
CA GLY A 23 0.41 11.28 17.24
C GLY A 23 1.42 10.79 18.29
N GLU A 24 0.92 10.29 19.41
CA GLU A 24 1.73 9.57 20.41
C GLU A 24 1.45 8.07 20.32
N PRO A 25 2.47 7.19 20.44
CA PRO A 25 2.26 5.77 20.63
C PRO A 25 1.19 5.48 21.69
N THR A 26 0.21 4.66 21.32
CA THR A 26 -0.92 4.32 22.21
C THR A 26 -0.41 3.67 23.49
N LYS A 27 -0.87 4.18 24.64
CA LYS A 27 -0.50 3.70 25.98
C LYS A 27 -1.69 2.96 26.59
N PHE A 28 -1.43 1.77 27.11
CA PHE A 28 -2.42 0.94 27.80
C PHE A 28 -2.03 0.79 29.28
N ASP A 29 -3.03 0.70 30.15
CA ASP A 29 -2.90 0.31 31.56
C ASP A 29 -2.97 -1.22 31.76
N PHE A 30 -3.04 -1.96 30.65
CA PHE A 30 -2.98 -3.41 30.55
C PHE A 30 -1.96 -3.83 29.49
N THR A 31 -1.58 -5.11 29.47
CA THR A 31 -0.69 -5.66 28.43
C THR A 31 -1.45 -5.80 27.11
N PRO A 32 -1.10 -5.06 26.04
CA PRO A 32 -1.81 -5.16 24.77
C PRO A 32 -1.62 -6.54 24.15
N LYS A 33 -2.71 -7.10 23.63
CA LYS A 33 -2.69 -8.31 22.83
C LYS A 33 -2.29 -7.99 21.38
N PRO A 34 -1.59 -8.92 20.70
CA PRO A 34 -1.34 -8.79 19.28
C PRO A 34 -2.61 -9.04 18.45
N HIS A 35 -2.65 -8.46 17.25
CA HIS A 35 -3.83 -8.54 16.38
C HIS A 35 -4.27 -9.97 16.04
N TRP A 36 -3.35 -10.94 15.96
CA TRP A 36 -3.71 -12.32 15.63
C TRP A 36 -4.44 -13.04 16.78
N ASP A 37 -4.13 -12.72 18.03
CA ASP A 37 -4.81 -13.30 19.20
C ASP A 37 -6.17 -12.59 19.38
N LEU A 38 -6.21 -11.25 19.23
CA LEU A 38 -7.47 -10.47 19.21
C LEU A 38 -8.44 -10.98 18.13
N ALA A 39 -7.96 -11.16 16.90
CA ALA A 39 -8.80 -11.61 15.80
C ALA A 39 -9.34 -13.04 16.01
N THR A 40 -8.61 -13.88 16.74
CA THR A 40 -9.04 -15.24 17.12
C THR A 40 -10.08 -15.17 18.24
N ASP A 41 -9.84 -14.37 19.28
CA ASP A 41 -10.73 -14.20 20.42
C ASP A 41 -12.10 -13.64 20.00
N LEU A 42 -12.09 -12.70 19.05
CA LEU A 42 -13.29 -12.05 18.48
C LEU A 42 -13.97 -12.88 17.38
N ASP A 43 -13.36 -13.99 16.95
CA ASP A 43 -13.84 -14.83 15.85
C ASP A 43 -14.04 -14.07 14.52
N ILE A 44 -13.09 -13.19 14.16
CA ILE A 44 -13.19 -12.32 12.96
C ILE A 44 -12.22 -12.72 11.83
N ILE A 45 -11.22 -13.55 12.12
CA ILE A 45 -10.32 -14.16 11.13
C ILE A 45 -10.26 -15.66 11.38
N ASP A 46 -10.42 -16.43 10.31
CA ASP A 46 -10.28 -17.89 10.31
C ASP A 46 -8.96 -18.31 9.66
N TRP A 47 -7.94 -18.44 10.50
CA TRP A 47 -6.59 -18.82 10.10
C TRP A 47 -6.52 -20.25 9.57
N GLU A 48 -7.17 -21.19 10.27
CA GLU A 48 -7.13 -22.60 9.93
C GLU A 48 -7.88 -22.87 8.62
N ARG A 49 -9.08 -22.32 8.44
CA ARG A 49 -9.83 -22.51 7.19
C ARG A 49 -9.17 -21.78 6.03
N GLY A 50 -8.57 -20.60 6.24
CA GLY A 50 -7.77 -19.93 5.21
C GLY A 50 -6.60 -20.80 4.75
N SER A 51 -5.84 -21.36 5.70
CA SER A 51 -4.74 -22.28 5.41
C SER A 51 -5.21 -23.57 4.73
N LYS A 52 -6.34 -24.13 5.15
CA LYS A 52 -6.93 -25.34 4.55
C LYS A 52 -7.36 -25.13 3.10
N VAL A 53 -7.82 -23.94 2.74
CA VAL A 53 -8.28 -23.64 1.37
C VAL A 53 -7.10 -23.47 0.40
N THR A 54 -5.97 -22.92 0.85
CA THR A 54 -4.85 -22.58 -0.05
C THR A 54 -3.49 -23.01 0.48
N GLY A 55 -3.16 -22.64 1.72
CA GLY A 55 -1.89 -22.95 2.36
C GLY A 55 -1.49 -21.89 3.38
N THR A 56 -0.27 -21.98 3.91
CA THR A 56 0.25 -20.97 4.84
C THR A 56 0.25 -19.56 4.22
N ARG A 57 0.17 -18.52 5.07
CA ARG A 57 0.08 -17.11 4.65
C ARG A 57 -1.16 -16.77 3.79
N PHE A 58 -2.24 -17.55 3.93
CA PHE A 58 -3.60 -17.22 3.48
C PHE A 58 -4.58 -17.26 4.66
N ILE A 59 -5.57 -16.38 4.66
CA ILE A 59 -6.59 -16.25 5.71
C ILE A 59 -7.97 -16.11 5.11
N ALA A 60 -9.00 -16.31 5.93
CA ALA A 60 -10.36 -15.91 5.63
C ALA A 60 -10.87 -14.93 6.69
N TYR A 61 -11.15 -13.68 6.33
CA TYR A 61 -11.94 -12.80 7.18
C TYR A 61 -13.38 -13.29 7.25
N LYS A 62 -14.04 -13.12 8.40
CA LYS A 62 -15.45 -13.48 8.60
C LYS A 62 -16.16 -12.49 9.52
N GLY A 63 -17.50 -12.50 9.49
CA GLY A 63 -18.33 -11.65 10.35
C GLY A 63 -17.91 -10.18 10.32
N LEU A 64 -17.72 -9.60 11.50
CA LEU A 64 -17.27 -8.21 11.65
C LEU A 64 -15.85 -7.96 11.11
N GLY A 65 -14.98 -8.96 11.00
CA GLY A 65 -13.67 -8.81 10.36
C GLY A 65 -13.77 -8.59 8.86
N ALA A 66 -14.62 -9.37 8.18
CA ALA A 66 -14.90 -9.16 6.76
C ALA A 66 -15.58 -7.80 6.51
N ARG A 67 -16.44 -7.37 7.44
CA ARG A 67 -17.04 -6.03 7.39
C ARG A 67 -15.98 -4.94 7.58
N LEU A 68 -15.06 -5.09 8.53
CA LEU A 68 -13.96 -4.16 8.77
C LEU A 68 -13.05 -4.02 7.55
N GLN A 69 -12.69 -5.13 6.91
CA GLN A 69 -11.90 -5.08 5.69
C GLN A 69 -12.58 -4.24 4.60
N ARG A 70 -13.86 -4.51 4.32
CA ARG A 70 -14.62 -3.73 3.34
C ARG A 70 -14.79 -2.27 3.77
N ALA A 71 -14.99 -2.01 5.06
CA ALA A 71 -15.12 -0.66 5.60
C ALA A 71 -13.84 0.16 5.38
N VAL A 72 -12.68 -0.42 5.66
CA VAL A 72 -11.37 0.21 5.45
C VAL A 72 -11.13 0.50 3.96
N ILE A 73 -11.42 -0.47 3.07
CA ILE A 73 -11.31 -0.28 1.61
C ILE A 73 -12.17 0.88 1.14
N ASN A 74 -13.46 0.87 1.48
CA ASN A 74 -14.40 1.88 1.00
C ASN A 74 -14.05 3.27 1.56
N PHE A 75 -13.71 3.35 2.84
CA PHE A 75 -13.27 4.60 3.46
C PHE A 75 -12.07 5.22 2.75
N MET A 76 -11.04 4.41 2.47
CA MET A 76 -9.83 4.87 1.76
C MET A 76 -10.16 5.37 0.35
N LEU A 77 -10.93 4.59 -0.42
CA LEU A 77 -11.37 4.99 -1.75
C LEU A 77 -12.15 6.31 -1.71
N ASP A 78 -13.16 6.40 -0.85
CA ASP A 78 -14.01 7.58 -0.73
C ASP A 78 -13.22 8.84 -0.36
N VAL A 79 -12.27 8.76 0.58
CA VAL A 79 -11.41 9.90 0.93
C VAL A 79 -10.59 10.35 -0.28
N HIS A 80 -9.92 9.41 -0.97
CA HIS A 80 -9.07 9.76 -2.11
C HIS A 80 -9.85 10.33 -3.30
N ILE A 81 -11.05 9.82 -3.55
CA ILE A 81 -11.92 10.30 -4.63
C ILE A 81 -12.50 11.68 -4.27
N GLN A 82 -13.10 11.80 -3.09
CA GLN A 82 -13.91 12.96 -2.73
C GLN A 82 -13.07 14.14 -2.25
N GLN A 83 -11.90 13.89 -1.65
CA GLN A 83 -11.09 14.93 -1.01
C GLN A 83 -9.77 15.19 -1.72
N HIS A 84 -9.14 14.16 -2.32
CA HIS A 84 -7.82 14.30 -2.95
C HIS A 84 -7.88 14.35 -4.50
N GLY A 85 -9.05 14.19 -5.10
CA GLY A 85 -9.27 14.37 -6.54
C GLY A 85 -8.80 13.21 -7.41
N TYR A 86 -8.62 12.00 -6.85
CA TYR A 86 -8.26 10.82 -7.64
C TYR A 86 -9.45 10.29 -8.42
N LYS A 87 -9.19 9.82 -9.64
CA LYS A 87 -10.17 9.06 -10.43
C LYS A 87 -10.11 7.59 -10.04
N GLU A 88 -11.25 7.04 -9.62
CA GLU A 88 -11.33 5.61 -9.34
C GLU A 88 -11.26 4.78 -10.62
N VAL A 89 -10.45 3.71 -10.59
CA VAL A 89 -10.40 2.69 -11.64
C VAL A 89 -10.39 1.29 -11.03
N SER A 90 -10.98 0.32 -11.75
CA SER A 90 -10.94 -1.09 -11.39
C SER A 90 -10.15 -1.85 -12.46
N PRO A 91 -8.83 -2.04 -12.27
CA PRO A 91 -7.98 -2.66 -13.28
C PRO A 91 -8.06 -4.20 -13.26
N PRO A 92 -7.58 -4.89 -14.32
CA PRO A 92 -7.39 -6.33 -14.29
C PRO A 92 -6.39 -6.78 -13.21
N TYR A 93 -6.68 -7.88 -12.52
CA TYR A 93 -5.76 -8.49 -11.53
C TYR A 93 -4.77 -9.47 -12.16
N ILE A 94 -5.05 -9.90 -13.39
CA ILE A 94 -4.17 -10.73 -14.21
C ILE A 94 -3.57 -9.82 -15.28
N VAL A 95 -2.24 -9.76 -15.34
CA VAL A 95 -1.49 -8.84 -16.20
C VAL A 95 -0.51 -9.61 -17.09
N ASN A 96 -0.21 -9.06 -18.27
CA ASN A 96 0.80 -9.60 -19.16
C ASN A 96 2.23 -9.29 -18.72
N ARG A 97 3.20 -10.03 -19.27
CA ARG A 97 4.63 -9.83 -19.01
C ARG A 97 5.09 -8.42 -19.32
N GLU A 98 4.57 -7.80 -20.37
CA GLU A 98 4.94 -6.43 -20.73
C GLU A 98 4.57 -5.45 -19.59
N SER A 99 3.44 -5.66 -18.90
CA SER A 99 3.05 -4.83 -17.75
C SER A 99 4.04 -4.97 -16.61
N MET A 100 4.33 -6.22 -16.25
CA MET A 100 5.27 -6.53 -15.17
C MET A 100 6.70 -6.07 -15.49
N THR A 101 7.11 -6.11 -16.76
CA THR A 101 8.42 -5.60 -17.22
C THR A 101 8.47 -4.08 -17.20
N GLY A 102 7.34 -3.45 -17.55
CA GLY A 102 7.17 -2.02 -17.63
C GLY A 102 7.35 -1.29 -16.30
N THR A 103 6.69 -1.79 -15.27
CA THR A 103 6.78 -1.24 -13.91
C THR A 103 7.99 -1.75 -13.12
N GLY A 104 8.80 -2.64 -13.72
CA GLY A 104 10.12 -3.03 -13.21
C GLY A 104 10.13 -4.26 -12.30
N GLN A 105 9.01 -4.98 -12.18
CA GLN A 105 8.96 -6.28 -11.49
C GLN A 105 9.77 -7.33 -12.26
N LEU A 106 9.71 -7.32 -13.60
CA LEU A 106 10.50 -8.22 -14.44
C LEU A 106 11.71 -7.53 -15.07
N PRO A 107 12.82 -8.27 -15.29
CA PRO A 107 13.01 -9.70 -14.98
C PRO A 107 13.48 -9.98 -13.54
N LYS A 108 13.82 -8.94 -12.76
CA LYS A 108 14.56 -9.09 -11.49
C LYS A 108 13.77 -9.84 -10.40
N PHE A 109 12.46 -9.68 -10.34
CA PHE A 109 11.60 -10.22 -9.29
C PHE A 109 10.59 -11.25 -9.82
N GLU A 110 10.92 -11.94 -10.92
CA GLU A 110 10.04 -12.98 -11.48
C GLU A 110 9.74 -14.10 -10.47
N ASP A 111 10.75 -14.49 -9.68
CA ASP A 111 10.61 -15.51 -8.64
C ASP A 111 9.66 -15.11 -7.51
N ASP A 112 9.40 -13.81 -7.34
CA ASP A 112 8.48 -13.30 -6.32
C ASP A 112 7.03 -13.14 -6.85
N ALA A 113 6.81 -13.31 -8.16
CA ALA A 113 5.51 -13.19 -8.79
C ALA A 113 4.79 -14.55 -8.95
N TYR A 114 3.46 -14.55 -8.84
CA TYR A 114 2.64 -15.71 -9.21
C TYR A 114 2.33 -15.70 -10.72
N LYS A 115 3.03 -16.54 -11.48
CA LYS A 115 2.76 -16.78 -12.91
C LYS A 115 1.64 -17.82 -13.08
N LEU A 116 0.72 -17.57 -14.02
CA LEU A 116 -0.32 -18.54 -14.38
C LEU A 116 0.25 -19.60 -15.33
N ALA A 117 -0.01 -20.87 -15.02
CA ALA A 117 0.46 -22.00 -15.81
C ALA A 117 0.01 -21.89 -17.27
N ASP A 118 0.89 -22.30 -18.19
CA ASP A 118 0.64 -22.34 -19.65
C ASP A 118 0.26 -21.00 -20.29
N THR A 119 0.61 -19.89 -19.64
CA THR A 119 0.43 -18.53 -20.16
C THR A 119 1.67 -17.67 -19.91
N ASP A 120 1.66 -16.44 -20.43
CA ASP A 120 2.59 -15.39 -20.01
C ASP A 120 1.93 -14.30 -19.15
N TYR A 121 0.92 -14.73 -18.38
CA TYR A 121 0.18 -13.89 -17.45
C TYR A 121 0.62 -14.11 -16.01
N PHE A 122 0.46 -13.06 -15.21
CA PHE A 122 0.83 -13.00 -13.80
C PHE A 122 -0.32 -12.43 -12.99
N LEU A 123 -0.46 -12.88 -11.74
CA LEU A 123 -1.24 -12.14 -10.75
C LEU A 123 -0.47 -10.88 -10.36
N ASN A 124 -1.17 -9.74 -10.25
CA ASN A 124 -0.54 -8.47 -9.95
C ASN A 124 -0.02 -8.42 -8.49
N PRO A 125 1.22 -7.97 -8.24
CA PRO A 125 1.76 -7.81 -6.87
C PRO A 125 1.35 -6.51 -6.19
N THR A 126 0.68 -5.63 -6.94
CA THR A 126 0.14 -4.33 -6.54
C THR A 126 -0.73 -3.77 -7.68
N ALA A 127 -1.69 -2.89 -7.39
CA ALA A 127 -2.45 -2.17 -8.41
C ALA A 127 -1.61 -1.18 -9.23
N GLU A 128 -0.43 -0.76 -8.74
CA GLU A 128 0.53 0.03 -9.52
C GLU A 128 0.77 -0.59 -10.90
N VAL A 129 0.98 -1.93 -10.97
CA VAL A 129 1.32 -2.61 -12.22
C VAL A 129 0.28 -2.35 -13.30
N PRO A 130 -1.00 -2.73 -13.14
CA PRO A 130 -1.97 -2.49 -14.18
C PRO A 130 -2.35 -1.00 -14.33
N VAL A 131 -2.41 -0.21 -13.25
CA VAL A 131 -2.85 1.20 -13.32
C VAL A 131 -1.85 2.07 -14.08
N THR A 132 -0.56 1.95 -13.78
CA THR A 132 0.48 2.70 -14.51
C THR A 132 0.53 2.30 -15.99
N ASN A 133 0.22 1.04 -16.30
CA ASN A 133 0.20 0.51 -17.67
C ASN A 133 -1.06 0.89 -18.48
N LEU A 134 -2.07 1.52 -17.89
CA LEU A 134 -3.25 1.99 -18.63
C LEU A 134 -2.90 2.93 -19.78
N HIS A 135 -1.78 3.67 -19.65
CA HIS A 135 -1.30 4.63 -20.64
C HIS A 135 -0.09 4.13 -21.45
N ARG A 136 0.21 2.83 -21.43
CA ARG A 136 1.34 2.28 -22.19
C ARG A 136 1.23 2.65 -23.66
N ASP A 137 2.36 3.05 -24.25
CA ASP A 137 2.51 3.44 -25.66
C ASP A 137 1.71 4.68 -26.07
N GLU A 138 1.19 5.45 -25.11
CA GLU A 138 0.46 6.69 -25.38
C GLU A 138 1.38 7.92 -25.44
N ILE A 139 0.95 8.91 -26.22
CA ILE A 139 1.44 10.29 -26.14
C ILE A 139 0.29 11.14 -25.64
N LEU A 140 0.36 11.54 -24.38
CA LEU A 140 -0.63 12.36 -23.70
C LEU A 140 -0.53 13.83 -24.14
N ASP A 141 -1.67 14.52 -24.09
CA ASP A 141 -1.68 15.98 -24.20
C ASP A 141 -1.28 16.61 -22.85
N ALA A 142 -0.58 17.75 -22.90
CA ALA A 142 -0.05 18.38 -21.69
C ALA A 142 -1.13 18.85 -20.70
N ASP A 143 -2.35 19.12 -21.18
CA ASP A 143 -3.50 19.53 -20.38
C ASP A 143 -4.17 18.36 -19.63
N GLN A 144 -3.84 17.12 -19.97
CA GLN A 144 -4.26 15.94 -19.23
C GLN A 144 -3.45 15.74 -17.94
N LEU A 145 -2.27 16.36 -17.82
CA LEU A 145 -1.36 16.16 -16.69
C LEU A 145 -1.53 17.25 -15.62
N PRO A 146 -1.45 16.89 -14.32
CA PRO A 146 -1.20 15.53 -13.81
C PRO A 146 -2.46 14.65 -13.81
N ILE A 147 -2.27 13.34 -14.01
CA ILE A 147 -3.34 12.32 -13.92
C ILE A 147 -3.23 11.63 -12.57
N TYR A 148 -4.35 11.50 -11.86
CA TYR A 148 -4.45 10.85 -10.55
C TYR A 148 -5.41 9.67 -10.62
N TYR A 149 -4.93 8.46 -10.30
CA TYR A 149 -5.75 7.25 -10.19
C TYR A 149 -5.70 6.64 -8.81
N VAL A 150 -6.86 6.20 -8.32
CA VAL A 150 -6.98 5.36 -7.14
C VAL A 150 -7.61 4.03 -7.54
N ALA A 151 -7.08 2.93 -7.01
CA ALA A 151 -7.61 1.60 -7.28
C ALA A 151 -7.46 0.69 -6.06
N TYR A 152 -8.52 -0.03 -5.72
CA TYR A 152 -8.42 -1.20 -4.87
C TYR A 152 -8.09 -2.44 -5.70
N CYS A 153 -7.10 -3.24 -5.27
CA CYS A 153 -6.87 -4.58 -5.78
C CYS A 153 -6.40 -5.53 -4.67
N PRO A 154 -6.77 -6.83 -4.73
CA PRO A 154 -5.94 -7.84 -4.12
C PRO A 154 -4.55 -7.82 -4.77
N SER A 155 -3.52 -8.05 -3.97
CA SER A 155 -2.11 -8.06 -4.35
C SER A 155 -1.51 -9.40 -3.99
N PHE A 156 -0.76 -9.98 -4.93
CA PHE A 156 -0.24 -11.35 -4.82
C PHE A 156 1.29 -11.37 -4.85
N ARG A 157 1.93 -11.87 -3.79
CA ARG A 157 3.39 -11.97 -3.69
C ARG A 157 3.80 -13.33 -3.15
N ARG A 158 4.79 -13.97 -3.78
CA ARG A 158 5.31 -15.25 -3.30
C ARG A 158 6.15 -15.10 -2.04
N GLU A 159 6.55 -13.88 -1.69
CA GLU A 159 7.34 -13.56 -0.49
C GLU A 159 8.60 -14.43 -0.43
N ALA A 160 9.23 -14.66 -1.59
CA ALA A 160 10.39 -15.52 -1.71
C ALA A 160 11.57 -14.93 -0.92
N GLY A 161 12.18 -15.73 -0.04
CA GLY A 161 13.30 -15.28 0.82
C GLY A 161 12.91 -14.65 2.15
N SER A 162 11.62 -14.57 2.50
CA SER A 162 11.13 -14.04 3.78
C SER A 162 10.94 -15.11 4.88
N ALA A 163 11.61 -16.27 4.76
CA ALA A 163 11.47 -17.38 5.67
C ALA A 163 11.75 -16.98 7.13
N GLY A 164 10.81 -17.26 8.03
CA GLY A 164 10.93 -16.97 9.46
C GLY A 164 10.62 -15.53 9.89
N ARG A 165 10.37 -14.59 8.97
CA ARG A 165 9.95 -13.21 9.29
C ARG A 165 8.44 -13.06 9.25
N ASP A 166 7.88 -12.36 10.23
CA ASP A 166 6.45 -12.04 10.34
C ASP A 166 5.55 -13.26 10.05
N THR A 167 5.76 -14.34 10.80
CA THR A 167 5.12 -15.66 10.55
C THR A 167 3.71 -15.78 11.10
N ARG A 168 3.29 -14.87 12.00
CA ARG A 168 1.95 -14.79 12.56
C ARG A 168 1.28 -13.48 12.13
N GLY A 169 -0.04 -13.50 12.04
CA GLY A 169 -0.83 -12.31 11.72
C GLY A 169 -0.93 -12.01 10.24
N VAL A 170 -1.23 -10.75 9.92
CA VAL A 170 -1.55 -10.29 8.55
C VAL A 170 -0.54 -9.30 7.96
N ILE A 171 0.60 -9.10 8.62
CA ILE A 171 1.63 -8.14 8.17
C ILE A 171 2.31 -8.59 6.87
N ARG A 172 2.44 -9.91 6.66
CA ARG A 172 3.10 -10.51 5.50
C ARG A 172 2.32 -11.74 5.00
N MET A 173 1.60 -11.56 3.91
CA MET A 173 0.68 -12.54 3.34
C MET A 173 0.95 -12.77 1.85
N HIS A 174 0.59 -13.93 1.32
CA HIS A 174 0.68 -14.18 -0.12
C HIS A 174 -0.39 -13.42 -0.92
N GLN A 175 -1.56 -13.24 -0.30
CA GLN A 175 -2.61 -12.37 -0.79
C GLN A 175 -2.92 -11.33 0.30
N PHE A 176 -2.89 -10.06 -0.08
CA PHE A 176 -3.30 -8.95 0.76
C PHE A 176 -4.04 -7.90 -0.07
N HIS A 177 -4.67 -6.95 0.59
CA HIS A 177 -5.54 -5.95 0.00
C HIS A 177 -4.87 -4.59 0.13
N LYS A 178 -4.98 -3.79 -0.93
CA LYS A 178 -4.37 -2.46 -0.96
C LYS A 178 -5.24 -1.51 -1.77
N VAL A 179 -5.37 -0.29 -1.24
CA VAL A 179 -5.81 0.87 -2.03
C VAL A 179 -4.54 1.56 -2.49
N GLU A 180 -4.35 1.62 -3.80
CA GLU A 180 -3.17 2.19 -4.44
C GLU A 180 -3.49 3.55 -5.03
N LEU A 181 -2.55 4.47 -4.86
CA LEU A 181 -2.53 5.78 -5.50
C LEU A 181 -1.45 5.78 -6.57
N VAL A 182 -1.78 6.21 -7.78
CA VAL A 182 -0.84 6.37 -8.88
C VAL A 182 -0.99 7.78 -9.43
N LYS A 183 0.14 8.46 -9.64
CA LYS A 183 0.16 9.72 -10.40
C LYS A 183 1.07 9.62 -11.61
N ILE A 184 0.64 10.25 -12.69
CA ILE A 184 1.43 10.47 -13.89
C ILE A 184 1.54 11.99 -14.06
N THR A 185 2.76 12.50 -14.08
CA THR A 185 3.02 13.94 -13.97
C THR A 185 4.02 14.39 -15.03
N ARG A 186 4.19 15.70 -15.15
CA ARG A 186 5.34 16.28 -15.86
C ARG A 186 6.59 16.09 -15.01
N ALA A 187 7.76 16.21 -15.63
CA ALA A 187 9.03 16.07 -14.92
C ALA A 187 9.25 17.21 -13.91
N ASP A 188 8.90 18.44 -14.32
CA ASP A 188 9.11 19.70 -13.59
C ASP A 188 8.35 19.81 -12.25
N ASN A 189 7.28 19.03 -12.06
CA ASN A 189 6.49 19.03 -10.83
C ASN A 189 6.47 17.68 -10.07
N SER A 190 7.22 16.67 -10.53
CA SER A 190 7.09 15.30 -9.99
C SER A 190 7.40 15.16 -8.49
N TYR A 191 8.38 15.89 -7.96
CA TYR A 191 8.71 15.85 -6.52
C TYR A 191 7.71 16.62 -5.65
N GLU A 192 7.10 17.69 -6.16
CA GLU A 192 6.00 18.36 -5.47
C GLU A 192 4.78 17.42 -5.40
N GLU A 193 4.48 16.73 -6.50
CA GLU A 193 3.39 15.75 -6.56
C GLU A 193 3.63 14.52 -5.66
N MET A 194 4.90 14.13 -5.47
CA MET A 194 5.29 13.09 -4.51
C MET A 194 5.02 13.51 -3.06
N GLU A 195 5.31 14.75 -2.67
CA GLU A 195 4.99 15.24 -1.32
C GLU A 195 3.46 15.30 -1.10
N LYS A 196 2.68 15.68 -2.13
CA LYS A 196 1.20 15.58 -2.08
C LYS A 196 0.74 14.13 -1.93
N LEU A 197 1.31 13.20 -2.69
CA LEU A 197 0.99 11.78 -2.62
C LEU A 197 1.29 11.17 -1.23
N LEU A 198 2.40 11.60 -0.63
CA LEU A 198 2.74 11.23 0.74
C LEU A 198 1.73 11.79 1.74
N ALA A 199 1.38 13.07 1.62
CA ALA A 199 0.35 13.69 2.45
C ALA A 199 -1.02 13.00 2.31
N ASP A 200 -1.38 12.56 1.10
CA ASP A 200 -2.62 11.81 0.85
C ASP A 200 -2.66 10.49 1.64
N ALA A 201 -1.55 9.76 1.68
CA ALA A 201 -1.42 8.53 2.47
C ALA A 201 -1.40 8.80 3.98
N GLU A 202 -0.66 9.83 4.42
CA GLU A 202 -0.62 10.29 5.81
C GLU A 202 -2.01 10.69 6.31
N HIS A 203 -2.82 11.35 5.49
CA HIS A 203 -4.16 11.81 5.85
C HIS A 203 -5.09 10.65 6.25
N ILE A 204 -4.98 9.49 5.59
CA ILE A 204 -5.74 8.29 5.99
C ILE A 204 -5.38 7.84 7.41
N LEU A 205 -4.09 7.83 7.77
CA LEU A 205 -3.63 7.48 9.12
C LEU A 205 -4.13 8.50 10.16
N GLN A 206 -4.10 9.79 9.82
CA GLN A 206 -4.55 10.87 10.68
C GLN A 206 -6.06 10.79 10.94
N LEU A 207 -6.87 10.57 9.91
CA LEU A 207 -8.33 10.36 10.04
C LEU A 207 -8.68 9.12 10.86
N LEU A 208 -7.87 8.06 10.74
CA LEU A 208 -7.99 6.85 11.56
C LEU A 208 -7.41 7.01 12.97
N GLY A 209 -6.82 8.16 13.31
CA GLY A 209 -6.21 8.40 14.63
C GLY A 209 -5.06 7.43 14.95
N LEU A 210 -4.36 6.90 13.95
CA LEU A 210 -3.27 5.94 14.14
C LEU A 210 -1.93 6.67 14.25
N PRO A 211 -1.16 6.47 15.34
CA PRO A 211 0.17 7.07 15.47
C PRO A 211 1.13 6.49 14.43
N TYR A 212 1.94 7.33 13.79
CA TYR A 212 2.87 6.90 12.76
C TYR A 212 4.12 7.77 12.69
N ARG A 213 5.11 7.28 11.94
CA ARG A 213 6.29 8.04 11.54
C ARG A 213 6.52 7.94 10.05
N VAL A 214 7.24 8.90 9.47
CA VAL A 214 7.65 8.88 8.08
C VAL A 214 9.16 8.70 8.00
N MET A 215 9.59 7.63 7.36
CA MET A 215 10.99 7.34 7.11
C MET A 215 11.34 7.69 5.66
N LYS A 216 12.46 8.39 5.44
CA LYS A 216 13.07 8.59 4.12
C LYS A 216 14.13 7.53 3.90
N MET A 217 14.03 6.86 2.78
CA MET A 217 14.83 5.67 2.49
C MET A 217 16.19 6.07 1.97
N CYS A 218 17.25 5.39 2.42
CA CYS A 218 18.59 5.61 1.93
C CYS A 218 18.82 4.89 0.59
N THR A 219 19.95 5.16 -0.06
CA THR A 219 20.31 4.58 -1.37
C THR A 219 20.28 3.05 -1.42
N GLY A 220 20.69 2.38 -0.33
CA GLY A 220 20.74 0.93 -0.23
C GLY A 220 19.38 0.24 -0.03
N ASP A 221 18.39 0.98 0.48
CA ASP A 221 17.05 0.46 0.80
C ASP A 221 15.94 1.04 -0.10
N LEU A 222 16.32 1.80 -1.13
CA LEU A 222 15.41 2.51 -2.02
C LEU A 222 14.54 1.57 -2.88
N GLY A 223 15.02 0.36 -3.13
CA GLY A 223 14.45 -0.57 -4.10
C GLY A 223 15.06 -0.40 -5.49
N PHE A 224 14.55 -1.16 -6.46
CA PHE A 224 15.15 -1.23 -7.80
C PHE A 224 14.72 -0.10 -8.74
N THR A 225 13.53 0.47 -8.51
CA THR A 225 12.85 1.34 -9.49
C THR A 225 12.76 2.80 -9.05
N ALA A 226 12.71 3.08 -7.74
CA ALA A 226 12.41 4.40 -7.20
C ALA A 226 13.63 5.35 -7.20
N SER A 227 13.48 6.58 -7.71
CA SER A 227 14.48 7.65 -7.55
C SER A 227 14.45 8.23 -6.13
N MET A 228 13.28 8.22 -5.48
CA MET A 228 13.10 8.57 -4.08
C MET A 228 11.96 7.74 -3.49
N LYS A 229 12.03 7.40 -2.19
CA LYS A 229 10.99 6.67 -1.46
C LYS A 229 10.82 7.19 -0.02
N TYR A 230 9.57 7.30 0.41
CA TYR A 230 9.19 7.48 1.81
C TYR A 230 8.31 6.32 2.25
N ASP A 231 8.55 5.82 3.46
CA ASP A 231 7.71 4.79 4.06
C ASP A 231 7.05 5.35 5.31
N PRO A 232 5.73 5.63 5.27
CA PRO A 232 4.92 5.74 6.47
C PRO A 232 4.87 4.41 7.22
N GLU A 233 5.22 4.45 8.50
CA GLU A 233 5.22 3.30 9.40
C GLU A 233 4.29 3.58 10.59
N VAL A 234 3.34 2.68 10.83
CA VAL A 234 2.32 2.81 11.89
C VAL A 234 2.79 2.16 13.19
N TRP A 235 2.42 2.74 14.32
CA TRP A 235 2.71 2.17 15.65
C TRP A 235 1.94 0.86 15.86
N MET A 236 2.66 -0.19 16.26
CA MET A 236 2.10 -1.51 16.54
C MET A 236 2.40 -1.89 18.00
N PRO A 237 1.45 -1.69 18.94
CA PRO A 237 1.64 -1.92 20.37
C PRO A 237 2.24 -3.28 20.74
N SER A 238 1.83 -4.36 20.08
CA SER A 238 2.34 -5.71 20.40
C SER A 238 3.76 -5.98 19.92
N TYR A 239 4.23 -5.19 18.94
CA TYR A 239 5.59 -5.24 18.42
C TYR A 239 6.53 -4.24 19.12
N ASP A 240 5.97 -3.28 19.87
CA ASP A 240 6.69 -2.16 20.50
C ASP A 240 7.58 -1.38 19.50
N ARG A 241 7.07 -1.20 18.27
CA ARG A 241 7.76 -0.47 17.21
C ARG A 241 6.78 0.00 16.14
N TYR A 242 7.29 0.85 15.26
CA TYR A 242 6.63 1.20 14.01
C TYR A 242 6.85 0.10 12.96
N VAL A 243 5.81 -0.15 12.16
CA VAL A 243 5.79 -1.14 11.07
C VAL A 243 5.29 -0.44 9.80
N GLU A 244 6.01 -0.61 8.70
CA GLU A 244 5.63 -0.07 7.37
C GLU A 244 4.16 -0.37 7.07
N ILE A 245 3.39 0.65 6.70
CA ILE A 245 1.98 0.54 6.30
C ILE A 245 1.73 1.14 4.92
N SER A 246 2.64 1.98 4.46
CA SER A 246 2.68 2.53 3.11
C SER A 246 4.12 2.66 2.63
N SER A 247 4.25 2.70 1.31
CA SER A 247 5.48 3.07 0.63
C SER A 247 5.11 3.98 -0.52
N VAL A 248 5.75 5.15 -0.60
CA VAL A 248 5.47 6.24 -1.53
C VAL A 248 6.73 6.54 -2.32
N SER A 249 6.68 6.34 -3.64
CA SER A 249 7.86 6.37 -4.51
C SER A 249 7.65 7.26 -5.72
N ASN A 250 8.69 8.03 -6.08
CA ASN A 250 8.81 8.68 -7.39
C ASN A 250 9.79 7.88 -8.24
N PHE A 251 9.38 7.46 -9.43
CA PHE A 251 10.19 6.66 -10.35
C PHE A 251 10.88 7.50 -11.43
N GLU A 252 10.66 8.82 -11.41
CA GLU A 252 10.97 9.72 -12.52
C GLU A 252 10.48 9.12 -13.84
N ASP A 253 11.30 9.12 -14.88
CA ASP A 253 10.99 8.55 -16.18
C ASP A 253 11.28 7.04 -16.30
N PHE A 254 11.66 6.35 -15.22
CA PHE A 254 12.09 4.94 -15.28
C PHE A 254 11.02 4.02 -15.88
N GLN A 255 9.80 4.08 -15.34
CA GLN A 255 8.69 3.27 -15.85
C GLN A 255 8.22 3.82 -17.19
N ALA A 256 8.05 5.15 -17.30
CA ALA A 256 7.64 5.81 -18.54
C ALA A 256 8.51 5.44 -19.76
N ARG A 257 9.82 5.27 -19.58
CA ARG A 257 10.73 4.80 -20.63
C ARG A 257 10.49 3.35 -21.04
N ARG A 258 10.15 2.47 -20.10
CA ARG A 258 9.92 1.04 -20.35
C ARG A 258 8.57 0.76 -21.01
N ILE A 259 7.55 1.57 -20.69
CA ILE A 259 6.19 1.45 -21.24
C ILE A 259 5.81 2.61 -22.15
N ASN A 260 6.82 3.37 -22.59
CA ASN A 260 6.72 4.38 -23.63
C ASN A 260 5.64 5.46 -23.41
N ILE A 261 5.36 5.82 -22.15
CA ILE A 261 4.41 6.89 -21.83
C ILE A 261 5.10 8.23 -22.02
N ARG A 262 4.59 9.02 -22.97
CA ARG A 262 5.11 10.36 -23.27
C ARG A 262 4.00 11.38 -23.19
N TYR A 263 4.37 12.64 -23.16
CA TYR A 263 3.44 13.75 -23.34
C TYR A 263 4.01 14.77 -24.32
N ARG A 264 3.14 15.60 -24.90
CA ARG A 264 3.54 16.68 -25.79
C ARG A 264 3.43 18.04 -25.07
N PRO A 265 4.54 18.70 -24.72
CA PRO A 265 4.51 19.95 -23.92
C PRO A 265 3.80 21.12 -24.62
N ALA A 266 3.84 21.17 -25.95
CA ALA A 266 3.19 22.19 -26.77
C ALA A 266 2.91 21.67 -28.18
N PRO A 267 1.98 22.28 -28.96
CA PRO A 267 1.75 21.90 -30.34
C PRO A 267 3.05 21.86 -31.15
N LYS A 268 3.32 20.75 -31.84
CA LYS A 268 4.54 20.47 -32.63
C LYS A 268 5.84 20.33 -31.82
N ALA A 269 5.83 20.45 -30.49
CA ALA A 269 7.00 20.14 -29.67
C ALA A 269 7.33 18.64 -29.72
N ARG A 270 8.60 18.30 -29.51
CA ARG A 270 9.02 16.89 -29.39
C ARG A 270 8.37 16.28 -28.15
N PRO A 271 7.79 15.06 -28.23
CA PRO A 271 7.30 14.38 -27.05
C PRO A 271 8.40 14.09 -26.04
N GLU A 272 8.08 14.25 -24.76
CA GLU A 272 8.94 14.00 -23.61
C GLU A 272 8.35 12.88 -22.76
N PHE A 273 9.19 12.17 -21.99
CA PHE A 273 8.67 11.16 -21.05
C PHE A 273 8.01 11.85 -19.86
N VAL A 274 6.88 11.28 -19.42
CA VAL A 274 6.25 11.66 -18.15
C VAL A 274 7.07 11.11 -16.97
N HIS A 275 6.80 11.63 -15.77
CA HIS A 275 7.21 10.97 -14.54
C HIS A 275 6.06 10.14 -13.96
N THR A 276 6.38 9.01 -13.34
CA THR A 276 5.39 8.18 -12.64
C THR A 276 5.72 8.09 -11.17
N MET A 277 4.68 7.94 -10.36
CA MET A 277 4.79 7.74 -8.91
C MET A 277 3.64 6.88 -8.41
N ASN A 278 3.88 6.19 -7.31
CA ASN A 278 2.83 5.45 -6.60
C ASN A 278 2.99 5.58 -5.09
N GLY A 279 1.89 5.32 -4.40
CA GLY A 279 1.83 5.30 -2.95
C GLY A 279 0.75 4.33 -2.50
N SER A 280 0.99 3.62 -1.41
CA SER A 280 -0.10 2.88 -0.77
C SER A 280 -0.97 3.86 0.02
N GLY A 281 -2.28 3.86 -0.20
CA GLY A 281 -3.25 4.71 0.50
C GLY A 281 -4.36 3.94 1.23
N LEU A 282 -4.14 2.82 1.92
CA LEU A 282 -2.93 2.20 2.45
C LEU A 282 -2.95 0.68 2.14
N ALA A 283 -1.98 -0.08 2.68
CA ALA A 283 -2.10 -1.53 2.77
C ALA A 283 -3.20 -1.92 3.80
N VAL A 284 -4.36 -2.35 3.30
CA VAL A 284 -5.60 -2.57 4.07
C VAL A 284 -5.39 -3.55 5.22
N ASP A 285 -4.76 -4.70 4.97
CA ASP A 285 -4.57 -5.73 6.01
C ASP A 285 -3.67 -5.24 7.15
N ARG A 286 -2.63 -4.45 6.83
CA ARG A 286 -1.78 -3.82 7.86
C ARG A 286 -2.55 -2.74 8.63
N THR A 287 -3.41 -1.98 7.96
CA THR A 287 -4.32 -1.03 8.62
C THR A 287 -5.29 -1.73 9.58
N ILE A 288 -5.85 -2.88 9.18
CA ILE A 288 -6.70 -3.69 10.07
C ILE A 288 -5.91 -4.13 11.31
N ALA A 289 -4.69 -4.65 11.14
CA ALA A 289 -3.84 -5.03 12.28
C ALA A 289 -3.59 -3.84 13.22
N ALA A 290 -3.30 -2.65 12.67
CA ALA A 290 -3.08 -1.44 13.45
C ALA A 290 -4.35 -0.99 14.18
N ILE A 291 -5.53 -1.08 13.56
CA ILE A 291 -6.82 -0.79 14.22
C ILE A 291 -7.05 -1.76 15.37
N LEU A 292 -6.90 -3.07 15.14
CA LEU A 292 -7.08 -4.08 16.18
C LEU A 292 -6.15 -3.82 17.38
N GLU A 293 -4.88 -3.48 17.16
CA GLU A 293 -3.96 -3.28 18.28
C GLU A 293 -4.11 -1.93 18.97
N ASN A 294 -4.36 -0.84 18.24
CA ASN A 294 -4.42 0.51 18.84
C ASN A 294 -5.79 0.83 19.45
N TYR A 295 -6.85 0.13 19.05
CA TYR A 295 -8.21 0.37 19.55
C TYR A 295 -8.75 -0.74 20.46
N GLN A 296 -7.88 -1.65 20.92
CA GLN A 296 -8.29 -2.71 21.85
C GLN A 296 -8.63 -2.16 23.24
N THR A 297 -9.57 -2.80 23.92
CA THR A 297 -9.88 -2.56 25.34
C THR A 297 -9.30 -3.67 26.23
N ALA A 298 -9.33 -3.46 27.55
CA ALA A 298 -8.87 -4.46 28.51
C ALA A 298 -9.67 -5.78 28.43
N GLU A 299 -10.93 -5.70 28.01
CA GLU A 299 -11.82 -6.85 27.80
C GLU A 299 -11.52 -7.61 26.50
N GLY A 300 -10.72 -7.03 25.59
CA GLY A 300 -10.40 -7.59 24.28
C GLY A 300 -11.37 -7.22 23.16
N ASP A 301 -12.29 -6.28 23.41
CA ASP A 301 -13.11 -5.65 22.37
C ASP A 301 -12.29 -4.64 21.56
N ILE A 302 -12.75 -4.29 20.35
CA ILE A 302 -12.12 -3.24 19.53
C ILE A 302 -13.09 -2.09 19.36
N ILE A 303 -12.70 -0.89 19.78
CA ILE A 303 -13.44 0.33 19.47
C ILE A 303 -13.28 0.65 17.99
N VAL A 304 -14.39 0.81 17.26
CA VAL A 304 -14.33 1.16 15.83
C VAL A 304 -13.96 2.65 15.70
N PRO A 305 -12.90 3.00 14.94
CA PRO A 305 -12.55 4.39 14.65
C PRO A 305 -13.76 5.15 14.12
N GLU A 306 -13.96 6.40 14.56
CA GLU A 306 -15.20 7.15 14.30
C GLU A 306 -15.51 7.26 12.80
N VAL A 307 -14.47 7.51 11.99
CA VAL A 307 -14.57 7.60 10.52
C VAL A 307 -15.00 6.31 9.84
N LEU A 308 -14.82 5.15 10.49
CA LEU A 308 -15.24 3.85 9.97
C LEU A 308 -16.64 3.45 10.42
N ARG A 309 -17.21 4.08 11.46
CA ARG A 309 -18.54 3.73 12.00
C ARG A 309 -19.66 3.78 10.95
N PRO A 310 -19.72 4.76 10.02
CA PRO A 310 -20.73 4.76 8.94
C PRO A 310 -20.66 3.52 8.04
N TYR A 311 -19.47 2.99 7.79
CA TYR A 311 -19.25 1.78 6.99
C TYR A 311 -19.47 0.49 7.80
N MET A 312 -19.08 0.52 9.08
CA MET A 312 -19.17 -0.59 10.01
C MET A 312 -20.56 -0.78 10.60
N GLY A 313 -21.40 0.25 10.65
CA GLY A 313 -22.74 0.20 11.27
C GLY A 313 -22.76 -0.23 12.74
N VAL A 314 -21.60 -0.30 13.39
CA VAL A 314 -21.37 -0.61 14.80
C VAL A 314 -20.24 0.29 15.29
N ASP A 315 -20.23 0.60 16.58
CA ASP A 315 -19.17 1.38 17.22
C ASP A 315 -18.09 0.51 17.86
N ARG A 316 -18.29 -0.81 17.90
CA ARG A 316 -17.42 -1.78 18.56
C ARG A 316 -17.47 -3.13 17.87
N ILE A 317 -16.33 -3.81 17.84
CA ILE A 317 -16.22 -5.22 17.48
C ILE A 317 -16.11 -6.02 18.77
N THR A 318 -17.14 -6.81 19.05
CA THR A 318 -17.20 -7.73 20.19
C THR A 318 -17.33 -9.14 19.67
N ARG A 319 -17.04 -10.14 20.51
CA ARG A 319 -17.36 -11.53 20.19
C ARG A 319 -18.88 -11.68 20.16
N ASP A 320 -19.43 -12.26 19.09
CA ASP A 320 -20.86 -12.58 19.04
C ASP A 320 -21.22 -13.50 20.22
N ALA A 321 -22.18 -13.07 21.04
CA ALA A 321 -22.82 -13.95 22.01
C ALA A 321 -23.66 -14.95 21.21
N LYS A 322 -23.17 -16.19 21.10
CA LYS A 322 -23.94 -17.30 20.53
C LYS A 322 -25.22 -17.56 21.31
#